data_AF-A0A221SZH0-F1
#
_entry.id   AF-A0A221SZH0-F1
#
_cell.length_a   1.000
_cell.length_b   1.000
_cell.length_c   1.000
_cell.angle_alpha   90.00
_cell.angle_beta   90.00
_cell.angle_gamma   90.00
#
_symmetry.space_group_name_H-M   'P 1'
#
loop_
_entity.id
_entity.type
_entity.pdbx_description
1 polymer ?
#
loop_
_entity_poly.entity_id
_entity_poly.type
_entity_poly.pdbx_seq_one_letter_code
_entity_poly.pdbx_strand_id
1 'polypeptide(L)'
;MPRLEQLDLTFNTWRGRSVRYVLIYLALSVVLVGTRYATQQIRPDLRAMQDREAALISERDQLQLSVQALHTPQAVREWAFANGMRRFAEARKTTANIAPIPPPAQAGPPPTPPERRVQVRTEWK
;
A
#
# COMPACT_ATOMS: atom_id res chain seq x y z
N MET A 1 65.96 26.59 7.64
CA MET A 1 65.91 26.11 6.25
C MET A 1 66.66 24.79 6.16
N PRO A 2 66.03 23.68 5.73
CA PRO A 2 66.76 22.43 5.54
C PRO A 2 67.82 22.62 4.44
N ARG A 3 69.07 22.27 4.72
CA ARG A 3 70.16 22.37 3.73
C ARG A 3 69.94 21.31 2.66
N LEU A 4 69.95 21.73 1.40
CA LEU A 4 69.72 20.86 0.24
C LEU A 4 70.75 19.71 0.15
N GLU A 5 71.91 19.86 0.82
CA GLU A 5 72.97 18.85 0.88
C GLU A 5 72.63 17.58 1.70
N GLN A 6 71.53 17.57 2.47
CA GLN A 6 71.08 16.39 3.23
C GLN A 6 70.08 15.51 2.47
N LEU A 7 69.70 15.89 1.24
CA LEU A 7 68.83 15.05 0.41
C LEU A 7 69.68 13.97 -0.24
N ASP A 8 69.62 12.77 0.34
CA ASP A 8 70.23 11.59 -0.25
C ASP A 8 69.49 11.22 -1.56
N LEU A 9 70.11 11.57 -2.69
CA LEU A 9 69.61 11.41 -4.06
C LEU A 9 70.18 10.15 -4.73
N THR A 10 70.76 9.23 -3.96
CA THR A 10 71.20 7.94 -4.49
C THR A 10 70.07 7.25 -5.27
N PHE A 11 70.44 6.60 -6.37
CA PHE A 11 69.48 5.95 -7.28
C PHE A 11 68.51 5.00 -6.55
N ASN A 12 68.97 4.33 -5.49
CA ASN A 12 68.16 3.40 -4.71
C ASN A 12 67.07 4.10 -3.87
N THR A 13 67.39 5.23 -3.21
CA THR A 13 66.41 5.99 -2.41
C THR A 13 65.39 6.70 -3.30
N TRP A 14 65.83 7.21 -4.46
CA TRP A 14 64.97 7.81 -5.46
C TRP A 14 64.00 6.79 -6.06
N ARG A 15 64.50 5.61 -6.47
CA ARG A 15 63.66 4.52 -6.98
C ARG A 15 62.63 4.06 -5.95
N GLY A 16 63.03 3.88 -4.68
CA GLY A 16 62.11 3.50 -3.61
C GLY A 16 60.99 4.52 -3.40
N ARG A 17 61.30 5.82 -3.38
CA ARG A 17 60.30 6.89 -3.28
C ARG A 17 59.38 6.94 -4.49
N SER A 18 59.92 6.84 -5.70
CA SER A 18 59.15 6.83 -6.95
C SER A 18 58.16 5.67 -6.99
N VAL A 19 58.60 4.45 -6.67
CA VAL A 19 57.70 3.28 -6.60
C VAL A 19 56.61 3.51 -5.55
N ARG A 20 56.95 4.04 -4.37
CA ARG A 20 55.96 4.34 -3.33
C ARG A 20 54.91 5.33 -3.81
N TYR A 21 55.31 6.42 -4.46
CA TYR A 21 54.37 7.41 -4.99
C TYR A 21 53.51 6.85 -6.12
N VAL A 22 54.10 6.09 -7.04
CA VAL A 22 53.34 5.42 -8.10
C VAL A 22 52.27 4.50 -7.51
N LEU A 23 52.62 3.67 -6.52
CA LEU A 23 51.65 2.80 -5.85
C LEU A 23 50.55 3.60 -5.14
N ILE A 24 50.89 4.71 -4.48
CA ILE A 24 49.90 5.58 -3.84
C ILE A 24 48.94 6.13 -4.87
N TYR A 25 49.44 6.73 -5.96
CA TYR A 25 48.58 7.28 -7.00
C TYR A 25 47.74 6.21 -7.69
N LEU A 26 48.30 5.02 -7.92
CA LEU A 26 47.58 3.91 -8.52
C LEU A 26 46.45 3.43 -7.60
N ALA A 27 46.72 3.28 -6.29
CA ALA A 27 45.69 2.99 -5.31
C ALA A 27 44.60 4.07 -5.29
N LEU A 28 44.99 5.34 -5.33
CA LEU A 28 44.07 6.47 -5.32
C LEU A 28 43.18 6.49 -6.57
N SER A 29 43.76 6.21 -7.74
CA SER A 29 43.02 6.05 -8.99
C SER A 29 42.03 4.88 -8.93
N VAL A 30 42.45 3.72 -8.41
CA VAL A 30 41.58 2.55 -8.25
C VAL A 30 40.40 2.87 -7.33
N VAL A 31 40.65 3.54 -6.20
CA VAL A 31 39.59 3.96 -5.28
C VAL A 31 38.63 4.94 -5.97
N LEU A 32 39.15 5.93 -6.69
CA LEU A 32 38.33 6.94 -7.36
C LEU A 32 37.44 6.31 -8.44
N VAL A 33 38.01 5.45 -9.27
CA VAL A 33 37.29 4.75 -10.35
C VAL A 33 36.31 3.74 -9.77
N GLY A 34 36.71 2.96 -8.76
CA GLY A 34 35.85 1.99 -8.09
C GLY A 34 34.64 2.66 -7.43
N THR A 35 34.84 3.78 -6.73
CA THR A 35 33.75 4.56 -6.13
C THR A 35 32.84 5.14 -7.20
N ARG A 36 33.40 5.68 -8.28
CA ARG A 36 32.62 6.21 -9.40
C ARG A 36 31.78 5.11 -10.07
N TYR A 37 32.36 3.94 -10.28
CA TYR A 37 31.67 2.79 -10.87
C TYR A 37 30.54 2.31 -9.95
N ALA A 38 30.80 2.16 -8.65
CA ALA A 38 29.80 1.74 -7.67
C ALA A 38 28.63 2.71 -7.54
N THR A 39 28.87 4.02 -7.71
CA THR A 39 27.83 5.06 -7.57
C THR A 39 27.12 5.40 -8.88
N GLN A 40 27.65 4.99 -10.03
CA GLN A 40 27.08 5.31 -11.35
C GLN A 40 25.64 4.82 -11.51
N GLN A 41 25.30 3.67 -10.92
CA GLN A 41 23.98 3.04 -11.09
C GLN A 41 22.92 3.51 -10.08
N ILE A 42 23.31 4.23 -9.02
CA ILE A 42 22.37 4.65 -7.97
C ILE A 42 21.30 5.60 -8.54
N ARG A 43 21.70 6.59 -9.35
CA ARG A 43 20.76 7.53 -9.97
C ARG A 43 19.78 6.88 -10.96
N PRO A 44 20.23 6.07 -11.94
CA PRO A 44 19.31 5.42 -12.87
C PRO A 44 18.40 4.41 -12.15
N ASP A 45 18.89 3.67 -11.17
CA ASP A 45 18.05 2.74 -10.40
C ASP A 45 16.95 3.47 -9.62
N LEU A 46 17.28 4.59 -8.97
CA LEU A 46 16.28 5.42 -8.28
C LEU A 46 15.22 5.95 -9.25
N ARG A 47 15.62 6.41 -10.44
CA ARG A 47 14.66 6.85 -11.46
C ARG A 47 13.78 5.70 -11.94
N ALA A 48 14.36 4.54 -12.22
CA ALA A 48 13.60 3.37 -12.64
C ALA A 48 12.59 2.92 -11.58
N MET A 49 12.94 3.04 -10.29
CA MET A 49 12.01 2.75 -9.19
C MET A 49 10.89 3.80 -9.09
N GLN A 50 11.22 5.09 -9.26
CA GLN A 50 10.22 6.16 -9.31
C GLN A 50 9.24 5.99 -10.48
N ASP A 51 9.75 5.63 -11.66
CA ASP A 51 8.91 5.38 -12.84
C ASP A 51 7.96 4.20 -12.62
N ARG A 52 8.44 3.14 -11.97
CA ARG A 52 7.60 1.99 -11.58
C ARG A 52 6.54 2.37 -10.56
N GLU A 53 6.90 3.16 -9.55
CA GLU A 53 5.95 3.63 -8.54
C GLU A 53 4.86 4.49 -9.19
N ALA A 54 5.22 5.40 -10.09
CA ALA A 54 4.28 6.23 -10.83
C ALA A 54 3.33 5.37 -11.71
N ALA A 55 3.85 4.31 -12.34
CA ALA A 55 3.04 3.38 -13.12
C ALA A 55 2.06 2.59 -12.22
N LEU A 56 2.50 2.11 -11.06
CA LEU A 56 1.61 1.39 -10.13
C LEU A 56 0.52 2.29 -9.55
N ILE A 57 0.83 3.57 -9.29
CA ILE A 57 -0.15 4.56 -8.83
C ILE A 57 -1.22 4.81 -9.91
N SER A 58 -0.81 4.96 -11.17
CA SER A 58 -1.76 5.18 -12.26
C SER A 58 -2.65 3.96 -12.49
N GLU A 59 -2.09 2.75 -12.42
CA GLU A 59 -2.86 1.51 -12.47
C GLU A 59 -3.88 1.43 -11.32
N ARG A 60 -3.45 1.69 -10.08
CA ARG A 60 -4.35 1.73 -8.92
C ARG A 60 -5.51 2.70 -9.15
N ASP A 61 -5.22 3.91 -9.62
CA ASP A 61 -6.24 4.93 -9.83
C ASP A 61 -7.24 4.51 -10.91
N GLN A 62 -6.75 3.93 -12.00
CA GLN A 62 -7.60 3.38 -13.05
C GLN A 62 -8.47 2.23 -12.53
N LEU A 63 -7.90 1.33 -11.73
CA LEU A 63 -8.67 0.26 -11.09
C LEU A 63 -9.74 0.82 -10.15
N GLN A 64 -9.41 1.81 -9.32
CA GLN A 64 -10.36 2.45 -8.42
C GLN A 64 -11.51 3.10 -9.18
N LEU A 65 -11.23 3.81 -10.27
CA LEU A 65 -12.24 4.38 -11.15
C LEU A 65 -13.11 3.30 -11.79
N SER A 66 -12.52 2.18 -12.22
CA SER A 66 -13.27 1.06 -12.79
C SER A 66 -14.19 0.41 -11.77
N VAL A 67 -13.73 0.21 -10.53
CA VAL A 67 -14.53 -0.34 -9.43
C VAL A 67 -15.67 0.60 -9.10
N GLN A 68 -15.41 1.90 -9.05
CA GLN A 68 -16.44 2.90 -8.81
C GLN A 68 -17.48 2.93 -9.94
N ALA A 69 -17.04 2.80 -11.19
CA ALA A 69 -17.94 2.68 -12.34
C ALA A 69 -18.81 1.43 -12.25
N LEU A 70 -18.21 0.27 -11.93
CA LEU A 70 -18.95 -0.98 -11.72
C LEU A 70 -19.92 -0.90 -10.54
N HIS A 71 -19.56 -0.19 -9.47
CA HIS A 71 -20.42 -0.01 -8.29
C HIS A 71 -21.54 1.02 -8.48
N THR A 72 -21.53 1.81 -9.57
CA THR A 72 -22.66 2.70 -9.83
C THR A 72 -23.95 1.89 -9.96
N PRO A 73 -25.02 2.24 -9.24
CA PRO A 73 -26.24 1.42 -9.18
C PRO A 73 -26.91 1.25 -10.55
N GLN A 74 -26.63 2.14 -11.50
CA GLN A 74 -27.04 2.01 -12.90
C GLN A 74 -26.27 0.90 -13.62
N ALA A 75 -24.93 0.90 -13.55
CA ALA A 75 -24.10 -0.14 -14.16
C ALA A 75 -24.33 -1.52 -13.53
N VAL A 76 -24.50 -1.60 -12.20
CA VAL A 76 -24.87 -2.85 -11.51
C VAL A 76 -26.22 -3.37 -12.02
N ARG A 77 -27.21 -2.48 -12.23
CA ARG A 77 -28.51 -2.86 -12.78
C ARG A 77 -28.38 -3.38 -14.22
N GLU A 78 -27.66 -2.67 -15.08
CA GLU A 78 -27.45 -3.05 -16.49
C GLU A 78 -26.71 -4.39 -16.59
N TRP A 79 -25.65 -4.60 -15.81
CA TRP A 79 -24.96 -5.87 -15.72
C TRP A 79 -25.89 -6.99 -15.22
N ALA A 80 -26.69 -6.73 -14.18
CA ALA A 80 -27.63 -7.72 -13.66
C ALA A 80 -28.66 -8.13 -14.71
N PHE A 81 -29.21 -7.16 -15.47
CA PHE A 81 -30.12 -7.44 -16.58
C PHE A 81 -29.46 -8.21 -17.72
N ALA A 82 -28.22 -7.85 -18.10
CA ALA A 82 -27.45 -8.56 -19.12
C ALA A 82 -27.17 -10.03 -18.72
N ASN A 83 -27.04 -10.30 -17.42
CA ASN A 83 -26.86 -11.64 -16.87
C ASN A 83 -28.19 -12.35 -16.51
N GLY A 84 -29.32 -11.88 -17.02
CA GLY A 84 -30.61 -12.54 -16.88
C GLY A 84 -31.29 -12.35 -15.52
N MET A 85 -30.75 -11.51 -14.64
CA MET A 85 -31.45 -11.12 -13.41
C MET A 85 -32.61 -10.18 -13.73
N ARG A 86 -33.72 -10.36 -13.01
CA ARG A 86 -34.93 -9.55 -13.14
C ARG A 86 -35.22 -8.80 -11.86
N ARG A 87 -35.82 -7.62 -11.97
CA ARG A 87 -36.21 -6.85 -10.78
C ARG A 87 -37.23 -7.65 -9.97
N PHE A 88 -37.10 -7.62 -8.65
CA PHE A 88 -38.07 -8.26 -7.76
C PHE A 88 -39.51 -7.76 -7.97
N ALA A 89 -39.68 -6.51 -8.40
CA ALA A 89 -40.98 -5.94 -8.75
C ALA A 89 -41.61 -6.59 -10.00
N GLU A 90 -40.79 -7.06 -10.94
CA GLU A 90 -41.20 -7.64 -12.23
C GLU A 90 -41.19 -9.17 -12.20
N ALA A 91 -40.60 -9.77 -11.17
CA ALA A 91 -40.60 -11.22 -10.96
C ALA A 91 -42.04 -11.71 -10.70
N ARG A 92 -42.37 -12.88 -11.27
CA ARG A 92 -43.68 -13.52 -11.07
C ARG A 92 -43.81 -13.91 -9.59
N LYS A 93 -44.60 -13.15 -8.83
CA LYS A 93 -44.87 -13.43 -7.42
C LYS A 93 -45.84 -14.59 -7.33
N THR A 94 -45.44 -15.67 -6.68
CA THR A 94 -46.37 -16.73 -6.28
C THR A 94 -46.89 -16.38 -4.89
N THR A 95 -48.19 -16.17 -4.77
CA THR A 95 -48.84 -16.00 -3.48
C THR A 95 -48.96 -17.39 -2.87
N ALA A 96 -48.06 -17.72 -1.94
CA ALA A 96 -48.23 -18.92 -1.13
C ALA A 96 -49.42 -18.70 -0.19
N ASN A 97 -50.38 -19.62 -0.21
CA ASN A 97 -51.48 -19.62 0.76
C ASN A 97 -50.90 -20.04 2.11
N ILE A 98 -50.58 -19.07 2.95
CA ILE A 98 -50.12 -19.31 4.32
C ILE A 98 -51.36 -19.72 5.11
N ALA A 99 -51.41 -21.00 5.51
CA ALA A 99 -52.48 -21.50 6.35
C ALA A 99 -52.61 -20.61 7.59
N PRO A 100 -53.83 -20.20 7.98
CA PRO A 100 -54.04 -19.41 9.18
C PRO A 100 -53.40 -20.13 10.37
N ILE A 101 -52.56 -19.42 11.12
CA ILE A 101 -52.06 -19.90 12.42
C ILE A 101 -53.32 -20.20 13.26
N PRO A 102 -53.48 -21.41 13.80
CA PRO A 102 -54.60 -21.74 14.65
C PRO A 102 -54.70 -20.67 15.75
N PRO A 103 -55.90 -20.11 16.02
CA PRO A 103 -56.05 -19.17 17.12
C PRO A 103 -55.50 -19.85 18.38
N PRO A 104 -54.72 -19.14 19.22
CA PRO A 104 -54.28 -19.70 20.48
C PRO A 104 -55.53 -20.21 21.20
N ALA A 105 -55.53 -21.50 21.54
CA ALA A 105 -56.55 -22.07 22.41
C ALA A 105 -56.70 -21.10 23.58
N GLN A 106 -57.92 -20.65 23.84
CA GLN A 106 -58.26 -19.59 24.79
C GLN A 106 -57.58 -19.86 26.15
N ALA A 107 -56.33 -19.41 26.29
CA ALA A 107 -55.76 -19.09 27.56
C ALA A 107 -56.58 -17.89 28.03
N GLY A 108 -57.07 -17.97 29.27
CA GLY A 108 -57.97 -17.00 29.88
C GLY A 108 -57.49 -15.55 29.79
N PRO A 109 -58.25 -14.61 30.37
CA PRO A 109 -58.00 -13.18 30.22
C PRO A 109 -56.51 -12.84 30.42
N PRO A 110 -55.93 -11.99 29.54
CA PRO A 110 -54.52 -11.68 29.59
C PRO A 110 -54.16 -11.17 30.99
N PRO A 111 -53.07 -11.67 31.61
CA PRO A 111 -52.66 -11.15 32.90
C PRO A 111 -52.35 -9.66 32.76
N THR A 112 -53.01 -8.84 33.58
CA THR A 112 -52.78 -7.41 33.67
C THR A 112 -51.28 -7.16 33.85
N PRO A 113 -50.62 -6.36 32.99
CA PRO A 113 -49.21 -6.07 33.14
C PRO A 113 -48.96 -5.42 34.51
N PRO A 114 -47.98 -5.88 35.31
CA PRO A 114 -47.63 -5.20 36.54
C PRO A 114 -47.07 -3.81 36.19
N GLU A 115 -47.58 -2.79 36.86
CA GLU A 115 -47.13 -1.39 36.78
C GLU A 115 -45.63 -1.33 37.14
N ARG A 116 -44.75 -1.39 36.14
CA ARG A 116 -43.31 -1.33 36.36
C ARG A 116 -42.90 0.12 36.61
N ARG A 117 -42.90 0.52 37.88
CA ARG A 117 -42.33 1.81 38.33
C ARG A 117 -40.81 1.75 38.25
N VAL A 118 -40.24 2.37 37.23
CA VAL A 118 -38.80 2.54 37.09
C VAL A 118 -38.36 3.68 38.01
N GLN A 119 -37.67 3.36 39.11
CA GLN A 119 -36.97 4.37 39.90
C GLN A 119 -35.59 4.59 39.28
N VAL A 120 -35.39 5.77 38.67
CA VAL A 120 -34.10 6.20 38.15
C VAL A 120 -33.40 7.00 39.24
N ARG A 121 -32.26 6.48 39.72
CA ARG A 121 -31.35 7.21 40.60
C ARG A 121 -30.17 7.69 39.77
N THR A 122 -30.19 8.96 39.38
CA THR A 122 -29.07 9.64 38.73
C THR A 122 -28.11 10.17 39.78
N GLU A 123 -26.87 9.70 39.76
CA GLU A 123 -25.76 10.27 40.53
C GLU A 123 -24.85 11.03 39.57
N TRP A 124 -24.68 12.32 39.82
CA TRP A 124 -23.75 13.18 39.08
C TRP A 124 -22.40 13.16 39.81
N LYS A 125 -21.32 13.07 39.03
CA LYS A 125 -19.94 13.17 39.50
C LYS A 125 -19.34 14.51 39.10
#